data_AF-A0A960VEV3-F1
#
_entry.id   AF-A0A960VEV3-F1
#
_cell.length_a   1.000
_cell.length_b   1.000
_cell.length_c   1.000
_cell.angle_alpha   90.00
_cell.angle_beta   90.00
_cell.angle_gamma   90.00
#
_symmetry.space_group_name_H-M   'P 1'
#
loop_
_entity.id
_entity.type
_entity.pdbx_description
1 polymer ?
#
loop_
_entity_poly.entity_id
_entity_poly.type
_entity_poly.pdbx_seq_one_letter_code
_entity_poly.pdbx_strand_id
1 'polypeptide(L)'
;MSKPRKILKKGIAFYKKKGKFLTESEKKELETLLEKLDQAILSGERDTIKKDAQKLELFSEPRYKKNFLDHFLELIYALIFAIVIAFVVRQFWFELYEVPTGSMRPSIEELDRLIVSKTAFGIKIPFKQGLWLYSPERVKRNGMIVFSAQDLDIHDTRTVYFLLFPGYKQFVKRCLGKPGDTLYFYGGRIYGVDKKGHSILEMASEKDLEKIGLNKIEHIPVITFDGKYQLKDPLSNGIYLDSTIMQMNSPVARMEIQKGGKINGQFFNGNVWTRDDVAALKKSRTVPVSYSDLWGIGNYAMCRLLNRSELHSYLGESPSDHAPLYLELRHTPNTTFPKPLIRHDERGRVHAMPTPFTSVIPLNEDHLNTLFSNLYTSRFVVKNGKAYRYQKGGKNPQPGQFDPSFEGVPNGIYEFYYGKGYRIYFGGIVSKLPSNHPLYDKTSENIQRLYNLGVGLNTLYTPMATNQPYNPQRFAYFRDGELFTMGAPLLRKEDPTLKAFVKSELNKQRNSSEEEPYIAFVDHGPPLLEDGEIDVEFIKAFGLKMPENGILALGDNYANSSDSRDFGPIPENNLRGTPSFIFWPFGRRFGTLPQPAYPWFTWPNMIVWVIAGSVIVAVIVISIRNRRRPLFRKK
;
A
#
# COMPACT_ATOMS: atom_id res chain seq x y z
N MET A 1 -16.33 -51.72 11.03
CA MET A 1 -17.05 -51.92 9.74
C MET A 1 -16.39 -51.31 8.49
N SER A 2 -15.38 -50.41 8.57
CA SER A 2 -14.82 -49.78 7.34
C SER A 2 -13.95 -50.72 6.48
N LYS A 3 -13.19 -51.65 7.10
CA LYS A 3 -12.27 -52.57 6.40
C LYS A 3 -13.00 -53.62 5.52
N PRO A 4 -14.01 -54.39 6.01
CA PRO A 4 -14.75 -55.36 5.18
C PRO A 4 -15.43 -54.72 3.97
N ARG A 5 -15.95 -53.50 4.13
CA ARG A 5 -16.62 -52.78 3.05
C ARG A 5 -15.64 -52.18 2.02
N LYS A 6 -14.41 -51.85 2.43
CA LYS A 6 -13.32 -51.54 1.50
C LYS A 6 -12.91 -52.78 0.70
N ILE A 7 -12.85 -53.96 1.35
CA ILE A 7 -12.56 -55.25 0.69
C ILE A 7 -13.66 -55.57 -0.34
N LEU A 8 -14.94 -55.44 0.04
CA LEU A 8 -16.06 -55.60 -0.89
C LEU A 8 -15.95 -54.66 -2.11
N LYS A 9 -15.72 -53.35 -1.89
CA LYS A 9 -15.55 -52.39 -3.00
C LYS A 9 -14.38 -52.74 -3.92
N LYS A 10 -13.25 -53.18 -3.36
CA LYS A 10 -12.09 -53.66 -4.12
C LYS A 10 -12.46 -54.89 -4.96
N GLY A 11 -13.17 -55.85 -4.38
CA GLY A 11 -13.66 -57.04 -5.09
C GLY A 11 -14.64 -56.71 -6.22
N ILE A 12 -15.56 -55.76 -6.03
CA ILE A 12 -16.47 -55.28 -7.09
C ILE A 12 -15.68 -54.59 -8.21
N ALA A 13 -14.69 -53.76 -7.86
CA ALA A 13 -13.83 -53.11 -8.85
C ALA A 13 -13.01 -54.14 -9.64
N PHE A 14 -12.50 -55.18 -8.97
CA PHE A 14 -11.84 -56.32 -9.61
C PHE A 14 -12.76 -57.03 -10.60
N TYR A 15 -13.97 -57.41 -10.15
CA TYR A 15 -14.97 -58.05 -10.98
C TYR A 15 -15.29 -57.23 -12.24
N LYS A 16 -15.46 -55.91 -12.10
CA LYS A 16 -15.72 -55.03 -13.27
C LYS A 16 -14.53 -54.90 -14.22
N LYS A 17 -13.30 -54.77 -13.69
CA LYS A 17 -12.09 -54.49 -14.48
C LYS A 17 -11.47 -55.74 -15.10
N LYS A 18 -11.58 -56.87 -14.39
CA LYS A 18 -10.87 -58.12 -14.72
C LYS A 18 -11.77 -59.35 -14.82
N GLY A 19 -13.07 -59.25 -14.52
CA GLY A 19 -13.99 -60.39 -14.56
C GLY A 19 -14.15 -61.04 -15.93
N LYS A 20 -13.83 -60.33 -17.03
CA LYS A 20 -13.79 -60.90 -18.39
C LYS A 20 -12.59 -61.82 -18.65
N PHE A 21 -11.57 -61.77 -17.81
CA PHE A 21 -10.36 -62.60 -17.92
C PHE A 21 -10.38 -63.78 -16.95
N LEU A 22 -11.48 -63.97 -16.20
CA LEU A 22 -11.69 -65.11 -15.31
C LEU A 22 -12.38 -66.23 -16.09
N THR A 23 -12.12 -67.48 -15.72
CA THR A 23 -12.92 -68.61 -16.20
C THR A 23 -14.37 -68.50 -15.70
N GLU A 24 -15.34 -69.12 -16.37
CA GLU A 24 -16.75 -69.07 -15.94
C GLU A 24 -16.95 -69.60 -14.51
N SER A 25 -16.16 -70.60 -14.10
CA SER A 25 -16.16 -71.11 -12.72
C SER A 25 -15.67 -70.06 -11.70
N GLU A 26 -14.50 -69.45 -11.95
CA GLU A 26 -13.92 -68.42 -11.08
C GLU A 26 -14.78 -67.15 -11.01
N LYS A 27 -15.42 -66.78 -12.13
CA LYS A 27 -16.34 -65.65 -12.18
C LYS A 27 -17.56 -65.90 -11.29
N LYS A 28 -18.16 -67.08 -11.36
CA LYS A 28 -19.32 -67.47 -10.54
C LYS A 28 -18.96 -67.55 -9.05
N GLU A 29 -17.76 -68.02 -8.73
CA GLU A 29 -17.23 -68.01 -7.36
C GLU A 29 -17.05 -66.58 -6.82
N LEU A 30 -16.46 -65.69 -7.62
CA LEU A 30 -16.28 -64.27 -7.26
C LEU A 30 -17.62 -63.56 -7.03
N GLU A 31 -18.60 -63.75 -7.92
CA GLU A 31 -19.95 -63.20 -7.76
C GLU A 31 -20.58 -63.65 -6.44
N THR A 32 -20.45 -64.94 -6.10
CA THR A 32 -20.98 -65.51 -4.86
C THR A 32 -20.30 -64.92 -3.63
N LEU A 33 -18.98 -64.74 -3.66
CA LEU A 33 -18.22 -64.11 -2.56
C LEU A 33 -18.60 -62.63 -2.38
N LEU A 34 -18.84 -61.91 -3.47
CA LEU A 34 -19.30 -60.52 -3.44
C LEU A 34 -20.71 -60.41 -2.85
N GLU A 35 -21.64 -61.29 -3.26
CA GLU A 35 -23.01 -61.33 -2.72
C GLU A 35 -23.02 -61.66 -1.23
N LYS A 36 -22.30 -62.71 -0.81
CA LYS A 36 -22.25 -63.13 0.59
C LYS A 36 -21.67 -62.05 1.50
N LEU A 37 -20.56 -61.44 1.10
CA LEU A 37 -19.96 -60.36 1.88
C LEU A 37 -20.87 -59.12 1.93
N ASP A 38 -21.54 -58.77 0.83
CA ASP A 38 -22.47 -57.62 0.82
C ASP A 38 -23.67 -57.87 1.74
N GLN A 39 -24.25 -59.07 1.72
CA GLN A 39 -25.32 -59.45 2.64
C GLN A 39 -24.88 -59.51 4.10
N ALA A 40 -23.72 -60.11 4.39
CA ALA A 40 -23.17 -60.17 5.76
C ALA A 40 -22.91 -58.77 6.32
N ILE A 41 -22.42 -57.83 5.49
CA ILE A 41 -22.22 -56.45 5.94
C ILE A 41 -23.55 -55.75 6.21
N LEU A 42 -24.62 -56.08 5.48
CA LEU A 42 -25.96 -55.53 5.72
C LEU A 42 -26.63 -56.13 6.96
N SER A 43 -26.43 -57.42 7.26
CA SER A 43 -26.97 -58.08 8.45
C SER A 43 -26.25 -57.67 9.75
N GLY A 44 -24.99 -57.25 9.66
CA GLY A 44 -24.24 -56.69 10.80
C GLY A 44 -23.56 -57.72 11.71
N GLU A 45 -23.64 -59.00 11.37
CA GLU A 45 -23.01 -60.11 12.10
C GLU A 45 -21.47 -60.08 11.96
N ARG A 46 -20.76 -59.86 13.08
CA ARG A 46 -19.31 -59.56 13.03
C ARG A 46 -18.45 -60.73 12.54
N ASP A 47 -18.79 -61.96 12.93
CA ASP A 47 -17.98 -63.14 12.62
C ASP A 47 -18.13 -63.59 11.17
N THR A 48 -19.36 -63.54 10.63
CA THR A 48 -19.64 -63.83 9.22
C THR A 48 -19.02 -62.78 8.31
N ILE A 49 -19.11 -61.48 8.67
CA ILE A 49 -18.42 -60.39 7.95
C ILE A 49 -16.91 -60.63 7.89
N LYS A 50 -16.29 -61.01 9.01
CA LYS A 50 -14.82 -61.22 9.07
C LYS A 50 -14.41 -62.42 8.20
N LYS A 51 -15.16 -63.52 8.29
CA LYS A 51 -14.92 -64.75 7.52
C LYS A 51 -15.09 -64.53 6.02
N ASP A 52 -16.18 -63.90 5.59
CA ASP A 52 -16.46 -63.67 4.17
C ASP A 52 -15.55 -62.59 3.58
N ALA A 53 -15.17 -61.57 4.37
CA ALA A 53 -14.18 -60.59 3.95
C ALA A 53 -12.81 -61.24 3.73
N GLN A 54 -12.38 -62.12 4.64
CA GLN A 54 -11.11 -62.83 4.53
C GLN A 54 -11.10 -63.76 3.30
N LYS A 55 -12.20 -64.46 3.01
CA LYS A 55 -12.33 -65.30 1.82
C LYS A 55 -12.26 -64.49 0.51
N LEU A 56 -12.97 -63.36 0.45
CA LEU A 56 -12.90 -62.48 -0.72
C LEU A 56 -11.50 -61.88 -0.88
N GLU A 57 -10.85 -61.50 0.22
CA GLU A 57 -9.48 -60.97 0.21
C GLU A 57 -8.49 -62.04 -0.29
N LEU A 58 -8.53 -63.27 0.21
CA LEU A 58 -7.70 -64.40 -0.27
C LEU A 58 -7.92 -64.72 -1.76
N PHE A 59 -9.17 -64.68 -2.24
CA PHE A 59 -9.49 -64.92 -3.64
C PHE A 59 -8.93 -63.82 -4.56
N SER A 60 -9.00 -62.56 -4.09
CA SER A 60 -8.64 -61.38 -4.87
C SER A 60 -7.18 -60.96 -4.73
N GLU A 61 -6.53 -61.10 -3.57
CA GLU A 61 -5.16 -60.62 -3.29
C GLU A 61 -4.11 -61.02 -4.34
N PRO A 62 -4.02 -62.30 -4.76
CA PRO A 62 -3.05 -62.73 -5.77
C PRO A 62 -3.31 -62.12 -7.15
N ARG A 63 -4.58 -61.83 -7.44
CA ARG A 63 -5.10 -61.40 -8.76
C ARG A 63 -5.37 -59.88 -8.83
N TYR A 64 -5.30 -59.19 -7.69
CA TYR A 64 -5.66 -57.78 -7.47
C TYR A 64 -4.49 -56.96 -6.93
N LYS A 65 -3.24 -57.31 -7.25
CA LYS A 65 -2.15 -56.37 -7.04
C LYS A 65 -2.45 -55.14 -7.89
N LYS A 66 -2.65 -54.00 -7.23
CA LYS A 66 -2.75 -52.72 -7.92
C LYS A 66 -1.45 -52.52 -8.66
N ASN A 67 -1.54 -52.43 -9.98
CA ASN A 67 -0.37 -52.13 -10.78
C ASN A 67 0.07 -50.70 -10.48
N PHE A 68 1.34 -50.38 -10.77
CA PHE A 68 1.90 -49.04 -10.58
C PHE A 68 0.98 -47.93 -11.14
N LEU A 69 0.37 -48.15 -12.31
CA LEU A 69 -0.58 -47.22 -12.93
C LEU A 69 -1.81 -46.91 -12.07
N ASP A 70 -2.34 -47.90 -11.32
CA ASP A 70 -3.52 -47.68 -10.48
C ASP A 70 -3.18 -46.84 -9.25
N HIS A 71 -2.00 -47.06 -8.66
CA HIS A 71 -1.48 -46.22 -7.58
C HIS A 71 -1.19 -44.80 -8.06
N PHE A 72 -0.60 -44.67 -9.25
CA PHE A 72 -0.31 -43.39 -9.88
C PHE A 72 -1.60 -42.59 -10.18
N LEU A 73 -2.63 -43.23 -10.74
CA LEU A 73 -3.92 -42.59 -10.98
C LEU A 73 -4.61 -42.16 -9.69
N GLU A 74 -4.57 -42.98 -8.63
CA GLU A 74 -5.11 -42.58 -7.32
C GLU A 74 -4.40 -41.35 -6.73
N LEU A 75 -3.08 -41.28 -6.87
CA LEU A 75 -2.30 -40.10 -6.48
C LEU A 75 -2.70 -38.86 -7.29
N ILE A 76 -2.86 -39.01 -8.61
CA ILE A 76 -3.32 -37.93 -9.50
C ILE A 76 -4.71 -37.44 -9.07
N TYR A 77 -5.66 -38.33 -8.84
CA TYR A 77 -7.01 -37.93 -8.42
C TYR A 77 -7.00 -37.21 -7.07
N ALA A 78 -6.20 -37.67 -6.11
CA ALA A 78 -6.05 -37.01 -4.83
C ALA A 78 -5.42 -35.61 -4.98
N LEU A 79 -4.42 -35.47 -5.85
CA LEU A 79 -3.76 -34.20 -6.14
C LEU A 79 -4.71 -33.21 -6.83
N ILE A 80 -5.43 -33.65 -7.87
CA ILE A 80 -6.43 -32.84 -8.57
C ILE A 80 -7.51 -32.38 -7.58
N PHE A 81 -8.01 -33.28 -6.73
CA PHE A 81 -9.00 -32.93 -5.72
C PHE A 81 -8.48 -31.87 -4.73
N ALA A 82 -7.25 -32.03 -4.24
CA ALA A 82 -6.60 -31.04 -3.37
C ALA A 82 -6.44 -29.68 -4.07
N ILE A 83 -6.03 -29.67 -5.34
CA ILE A 83 -5.91 -28.45 -6.15
C ILE A 83 -7.27 -27.77 -6.33
N VAL A 84 -8.33 -28.51 -6.62
CA VAL A 84 -9.69 -27.97 -6.76
C VAL A 84 -10.17 -27.36 -5.46
N ILE A 85 -9.98 -28.02 -4.31
CA ILE A 85 -10.33 -27.45 -3.00
C ILE A 85 -9.52 -26.18 -2.74
N ALA A 86 -8.20 -26.22 -2.94
CA ALA A 86 -7.34 -25.06 -2.73
C ALA A 86 -7.77 -23.89 -3.63
N PHE A 87 -8.14 -24.16 -4.88
CA PHE A 87 -8.68 -23.16 -5.81
C PHE A 87 -9.98 -22.55 -5.30
N VAL A 88 -10.95 -23.36 -4.87
CA VAL A 88 -12.24 -22.88 -4.34
C VAL A 88 -12.05 -22.02 -3.08
N VAL A 89 -11.23 -22.48 -2.13
CA VAL A 89 -10.92 -21.73 -0.91
C VAL A 89 -10.26 -20.40 -1.24
N ARG A 90 -9.25 -20.42 -2.13
CA ARG A 90 -8.52 -19.22 -2.54
C ARG A 90 -9.39 -18.22 -3.31
N GLN A 91 -10.31 -18.72 -4.13
CA GLN A 91 -11.21 -17.90 -4.94
C GLN A 91 -12.29 -17.22 -4.08
N PHE A 92 -12.85 -17.90 -3.08
CA PHE A 92 -14.07 -17.46 -2.41
C PHE A 92 -13.92 -17.12 -0.92
N TRP A 93 -12.88 -17.60 -0.23
CA TRP A 93 -12.79 -17.47 1.22
C TRP A 93 -11.63 -16.59 1.69
N PHE A 94 -10.40 -17.04 1.49
CA PHE A 94 -9.20 -16.29 1.88
C PHE A 94 -8.02 -16.65 0.99
N GLU A 95 -7.05 -15.75 0.92
CA GLU A 95 -5.82 -15.96 0.17
C GLU A 95 -4.62 -15.52 1.02
N LEU A 96 -3.50 -16.22 0.85
CA LEU A 96 -2.24 -15.89 1.52
C LEU A 96 -1.40 -14.99 0.62
N TYR A 97 -0.94 -13.88 1.17
CA TYR A 97 -0.09 -12.90 0.46
C TYR A 97 1.25 -12.83 1.15
N GLU A 98 2.30 -12.59 0.37
CA GLU A 98 3.61 -12.17 0.89
C GLU A 98 3.89 -10.76 0.42
N VAL A 99 4.23 -9.87 1.36
CA VAL A 99 4.38 -8.44 1.09
C VAL A 99 5.76 -8.18 0.46
N PRO A 100 5.83 -7.58 -0.74
CA PRO A 100 7.09 -7.34 -1.41
C PRO A 100 7.69 -5.95 -1.14
N THR A 101 6.89 -4.97 -0.71
CA THR A 101 7.27 -3.55 -0.61
C THR A 101 6.87 -2.93 0.72
N GLY A 102 7.66 -1.95 1.20
CA GLY A 102 7.45 -1.26 2.47
C GLY A 102 6.48 -0.08 2.42
N SER A 103 5.48 -0.09 1.52
CA SER A 103 4.53 1.04 1.36
C SER A 103 3.54 1.18 2.53
N MET A 104 3.37 0.13 3.33
CA MET A 104 2.42 0.08 4.45
C MET A 104 3.12 0.09 5.82
N ARG A 105 4.40 0.51 5.87
CA ARG A 105 5.13 0.61 7.13
C ARG A 105 4.58 1.76 7.99
N PRO A 106 4.43 1.59 9.32
CA PRO A 106 4.87 0.43 10.11
C PRO A 106 3.86 -0.71 10.19
N SER A 107 2.63 -0.53 9.71
CA SER A 107 1.54 -1.48 9.92
C SER A 107 1.77 -2.84 9.26
N ILE A 108 2.40 -2.85 8.08
CA ILE A 108 2.80 -4.03 7.34
C ILE A 108 4.20 -3.79 6.76
N GLU A 109 5.11 -4.73 6.98
CA GLU A 109 6.50 -4.65 6.53
C GLU A 109 6.80 -5.66 5.41
N GLU A 110 7.91 -5.44 4.70
CA GLU A 110 8.37 -6.38 3.69
C GLU A 110 8.61 -7.77 4.29
N LEU A 111 8.20 -8.81 3.55
CA LEU A 111 8.25 -10.23 3.92
C LEU A 111 7.20 -10.67 4.95
N ASP A 112 6.30 -9.78 5.39
CA ASP A 112 5.11 -10.21 6.11
C ASP A 112 4.25 -11.10 5.24
N ARG A 113 3.69 -12.15 5.86
CA ARG A 113 2.70 -13.01 5.22
C ARG A 113 1.34 -12.80 5.85
N LEU A 114 0.39 -12.42 5.00
CA LEU A 114 -0.93 -11.97 5.38
C LEU A 114 -1.97 -13.01 5.00
N ILE A 115 -2.98 -13.18 5.85
CA ILE A 115 -4.27 -13.75 5.47
C ILE A 115 -5.14 -12.60 4.97
N VAL A 116 -5.66 -12.71 3.75
CA VAL A 116 -6.59 -11.74 3.17
C VAL A 116 -7.96 -12.38 3.04
N SER A 117 -8.96 -11.77 3.67
CA SER A 117 -10.36 -12.20 3.56
C SER A 117 -10.95 -11.75 2.21
N LYS A 118 -11.55 -12.69 1.47
CA LYS A 118 -12.22 -12.46 0.17
C LYS A 118 -13.72 -12.16 0.28
N THR A 119 -14.21 -12.05 1.51
CA THR A 119 -15.64 -11.96 1.84
C THR A 119 -15.96 -10.73 2.68
N ALA A 120 -14.94 -9.93 3.02
CA ALA A 120 -15.08 -8.78 3.90
C ALA A 120 -15.94 -7.66 3.30
N PHE A 121 -15.96 -7.51 1.97
CA PHE A 121 -16.74 -6.47 1.26
C PHE A 121 -17.85 -7.04 0.38
N GLY A 122 -17.69 -8.29 -0.07
CA GLY A 122 -18.53 -9.00 -1.03
C GLY A 122 -17.75 -10.18 -1.60
N ILE A 123 -18.34 -10.96 -2.51
CA ILE A 123 -17.70 -12.13 -3.13
C ILE A 123 -17.34 -11.84 -4.59
N LYS A 124 -16.10 -12.11 -4.99
CA LYS A 124 -15.72 -12.03 -6.41
C LYS A 124 -16.15 -13.27 -7.18
N ILE A 125 -17.17 -13.14 -8.02
CA ILE A 125 -17.57 -14.19 -8.97
C ILE A 125 -16.62 -14.16 -10.18
N PRO A 126 -16.03 -15.31 -10.59
CA PRO A 126 -15.25 -15.40 -11.81
C PRO A 126 -15.99 -14.83 -13.02
N PHE A 127 -15.26 -14.15 -13.91
CA PHE A 127 -15.78 -13.55 -15.15
C PHE A 127 -16.81 -12.42 -15.00
N LYS A 128 -17.23 -12.06 -13.77
CA LYS A 128 -18.05 -10.88 -13.51
C LYS A 128 -17.21 -9.70 -13.02
N GLN A 129 -17.58 -8.50 -13.46
CA GLN A 129 -17.04 -7.26 -12.92
C GLN A 129 -17.66 -6.95 -11.55
N GLY A 130 -16.92 -6.24 -10.68
CA GLY A 130 -17.37 -5.91 -9.33
C GLY A 130 -17.44 -7.10 -8.35
N LEU A 131 -17.98 -6.85 -7.16
CA LEU A 131 -18.22 -7.83 -6.10
C LEU A 131 -19.71 -8.17 -6.04
N TRP A 132 -20.05 -9.45 -5.91
CA TRP A 132 -21.41 -9.90 -5.65
C TRP A 132 -21.73 -9.77 -4.16
N LEU A 133 -22.97 -9.38 -3.81
CA LEU A 133 -23.35 -8.98 -2.45
C LEU A 133 -22.38 -7.91 -1.89
N TYR A 134 -22.03 -6.93 -2.73
CA TYR A 134 -21.18 -5.82 -2.33
C TYR A 134 -21.91 -4.90 -1.36
N SER A 135 -21.18 -4.51 -0.31
CA SER A 135 -21.67 -3.68 0.78
C SER A 135 -20.70 -2.49 0.95
N PRO A 136 -20.97 -1.32 0.35
CA PRO A 136 -20.10 -0.14 0.42
C PRO A 136 -19.85 0.35 1.86
N GLU A 137 -20.82 0.17 2.77
CA GLU A 137 -20.70 0.48 4.20
C GLU A 137 -19.61 -0.33 4.91
N ARG A 138 -19.26 -1.49 4.34
CA ARG A 138 -18.21 -2.35 4.88
C ARG A 138 -16.83 -1.91 4.45
N VAL A 139 -16.68 -1.07 3.43
CA VAL A 139 -15.42 -0.37 3.17
C VAL A 139 -15.33 0.76 4.20
N LYS A 140 -14.50 0.56 5.22
CA LYS A 140 -14.30 1.51 6.33
C LYS A 140 -13.10 2.41 6.06
N ARG A 141 -13.19 3.69 6.43
CA ARG A 141 -12.02 4.57 6.44
C ARG A 141 -11.08 4.12 7.55
N ASN A 142 -9.79 4.41 7.40
CA ASN A 142 -8.71 3.77 8.13
C ASN A 142 -8.68 2.22 7.99
N GLY A 143 -9.56 1.60 7.21
CA GLY A 143 -9.53 0.17 6.91
C GLY A 143 -8.53 -0.15 5.80
N MET A 144 -7.85 -1.29 5.88
CA MET A 144 -7.00 -1.73 4.77
C MET A 144 -7.83 -2.40 3.68
N ILE A 145 -7.49 -2.12 2.43
CA ILE A 145 -8.12 -2.71 1.25
C ILE A 145 -7.06 -3.41 0.41
N VAL A 146 -7.42 -4.57 -0.13
CA VAL A 146 -6.68 -5.25 -1.19
C VAL A 146 -7.44 -5.04 -2.49
N PHE A 147 -6.76 -4.57 -3.52
CA PHE A 147 -7.36 -4.29 -4.82
C PHE A 147 -6.45 -4.73 -5.96
N SER A 148 -7.07 -4.91 -7.12
CA SER A 148 -6.41 -5.22 -8.39
C SER A 148 -5.92 -3.96 -9.07
N ALA A 149 -4.73 -3.97 -9.64
CA ALA A 149 -4.21 -2.86 -10.45
C ALA A 149 -4.79 -2.80 -11.87
N GLN A 150 -6.01 -3.29 -12.05
CA GLN A 150 -6.68 -3.28 -13.34
C GLN A 150 -7.13 -1.85 -13.65
N ASP A 151 -6.88 -1.36 -14.86
CA ASP A 151 -7.29 -0.02 -15.31
C ASP A 151 -6.75 1.14 -14.44
N LEU A 152 -5.64 0.90 -13.73
CA LEU A 152 -4.87 1.91 -13.01
C LEU A 152 -3.60 2.27 -13.78
N ASP A 153 -3.20 3.53 -13.73
CA ASP A 153 -1.96 4.05 -14.33
C ASP A 153 -0.73 3.62 -13.52
N ILE A 154 -0.47 2.32 -13.51
CA ILE A 154 0.67 1.69 -12.82
C ILE A 154 1.48 0.95 -13.88
N HIS A 155 2.81 1.06 -13.80
CA HIS A 155 3.69 0.32 -14.71
C HIS A 155 3.75 -1.17 -14.34
N ASP A 156 3.77 -2.06 -15.35
CA ASP A 156 3.90 -3.51 -15.19
C ASP A 156 2.88 -4.10 -14.20
N THR A 157 1.59 -3.98 -14.53
CA THR A 157 0.50 -4.51 -13.69
C THR A 157 0.11 -5.95 -14.00
N ARG A 158 0.58 -6.50 -15.12
CA ARG A 158 0.22 -7.86 -15.54
C ARG A 158 0.93 -8.89 -14.67
N THR A 159 0.27 -10.01 -14.43
CA THR A 159 0.85 -11.17 -13.74
C THR A 159 0.21 -12.46 -14.24
N VAL A 160 0.79 -13.60 -13.89
CA VAL A 160 0.26 -14.91 -14.24
C VAL A 160 -0.05 -15.70 -12.96
N TYR A 161 -1.33 -15.95 -12.76
CA TYR A 161 -1.86 -16.70 -11.64
C TYR A 161 -1.75 -18.21 -11.90
N PHE A 162 -1.24 -18.96 -10.91
CA PHE A 162 -0.87 -20.39 -11.06
C PHE A 162 0.02 -20.68 -12.28
N LEU A 163 0.82 -19.70 -12.74
CA LEU A 163 1.64 -19.81 -13.97
C LEU A 163 0.84 -20.09 -15.26
N LEU A 164 -0.49 -20.04 -15.21
CA LEU A 164 -1.37 -20.43 -16.32
C LEU A 164 -2.38 -19.34 -16.72
N PHE A 165 -2.87 -18.56 -15.76
CA PHE A 165 -3.98 -17.64 -15.99
C PHE A 165 -3.50 -16.19 -15.94
N PRO A 166 -3.69 -15.40 -17.01
CA PRO A 166 -3.35 -13.99 -16.98
C PRO A 166 -4.21 -13.25 -15.94
N GLY A 167 -3.59 -12.33 -15.22
CA GLY A 167 -4.25 -11.51 -14.21
C GLY A 167 -3.52 -10.19 -14.01
N TYR A 168 -3.91 -9.50 -12.93
CA TYR A 168 -3.29 -8.25 -12.51
C TYR A 168 -2.68 -8.39 -11.12
N LYS A 169 -1.58 -7.67 -10.89
CA LYS A 169 -0.95 -7.53 -9.57
C LYS A 169 -1.95 -6.94 -8.59
N GLN A 170 -1.80 -7.34 -7.34
CA GLN A 170 -2.67 -6.93 -6.25
C GLN A 170 -1.88 -6.07 -5.27
N PHE A 171 -2.55 -5.04 -4.75
CA PHE A 171 -1.97 -4.04 -3.89
C PHE A 171 -2.76 -3.95 -2.59
N VAL A 172 -2.08 -3.62 -1.51
CA VAL A 172 -2.68 -3.31 -0.21
C VAL A 172 -2.42 -1.86 0.14
N LYS A 173 -3.47 -1.13 0.53
CA LYS A 173 -3.44 0.28 0.94
C LYS A 173 -4.49 0.55 2.01
N ARG A 174 -4.40 1.68 2.71
CA ARG A 174 -5.41 2.13 3.66
C ARG A 174 -6.44 3.00 2.96
N CYS A 175 -7.71 2.66 3.08
CA CYS A 175 -8.83 3.47 2.61
C CYS A 175 -8.95 4.72 3.48
N LEU A 176 -8.89 5.89 2.85
CA LEU A 176 -9.02 7.19 3.52
C LEU A 176 -10.25 7.94 3.00
N GLY A 177 -10.48 7.93 1.68
CA GLY A 177 -11.67 8.52 1.07
C GLY A 177 -12.57 7.48 0.42
N LYS A 178 -13.86 7.52 0.73
CA LYS A 178 -14.90 6.72 0.07
C LYS A 178 -15.50 7.49 -1.11
N PRO A 179 -16.27 6.82 -1.99
CA PRO A 179 -16.92 7.51 -3.10
C PRO A 179 -17.82 8.66 -2.65
N GLY A 180 -17.66 9.82 -3.28
CA GLY A 180 -18.39 11.04 -2.96
C GLY A 180 -17.92 11.80 -1.71
N ASP A 181 -16.95 11.29 -0.95
CA ASP A 181 -16.34 12.05 0.15
C ASP A 181 -15.60 13.28 -0.38
N THR A 182 -15.47 14.31 0.44
CA THR A 182 -14.57 15.45 0.19
C THR A 182 -13.57 15.54 1.34
N LEU A 183 -12.27 15.57 1.01
CA LEU A 183 -11.18 15.44 1.99
C LEU A 183 -10.23 16.63 1.95
N TYR A 184 -9.78 17.10 3.11
CA TYR A 184 -8.83 18.19 3.26
C TYR A 184 -7.66 17.76 4.15
N PHE A 185 -6.43 18.04 3.70
CA PHE A 185 -5.21 17.66 4.41
C PHE A 185 -4.68 18.83 5.22
N TYR A 186 -4.54 18.64 6.51
CA TYR A 186 -3.94 19.64 7.40
C TYR A 186 -3.17 18.96 8.52
N GLY A 187 -1.98 19.50 8.79
CA GLY A 187 -1.12 19.06 9.87
C GLY A 187 -0.86 17.56 9.86
N GLY A 188 -0.70 16.91 8.71
CA GLY A 188 -0.50 15.45 8.63
C GLY A 188 -1.72 14.60 9.00
N ARG A 189 -2.91 15.19 9.13
CA ARG A 189 -4.21 14.53 9.37
C ARG A 189 -5.16 14.81 8.20
N ILE A 190 -6.27 14.07 8.16
CA ILE A 190 -7.31 14.25 7.13
C ILE A 190 -8.63 14.60 7.79
N TYR A 191 -9.18 15.73 7.37
CA TYR A 191 -10.53 16.18 7.71
C TYR A 191 -11.42 15.90 6.51
N GLY A 192 -12.68 15.52 6.74
CA GLY A 192 -13.53 15.20 5.61
C GLY A 192 -15.00 15.39 5.88
N VAL A 193 -15.75 15.40 4.78
CA VAL A 193 -17.21 15.41 4.76
C VAL A 193 -17.66 14.26 3.86
N ASP A 194 -18.59 13.44 4.34
CA ASP A 194 -19.12 12.32 3.56
C ASP A 194 -20.03 12.81 2.44
N LYS A 195 -20.40 11.90 1.52
CA LYS A 195 -21.32 12.21 0.41
C LYS A 195 -22.66 12.84 0.85
N LYS A 196 -23.10 12.60 2.09
CA LYS A 196 -24.36 13.13 2.65
C LYS A 196 -24.18 14.47 3.36
N GLY A 197 -22.95 14.98 3.47
CA GLY A 197 -22.65 16.22 4.16
C GLY A 197 -22.28 16.07 5.63
N HIS A 198 -22.09 14.85 6.15
CA HIS A 198 -21.71 14.66 7.55
C HIS A 198 -20.20 14.70 7.74
N SER A 199 -19.77 15.28 8.86
CA SER A 199 -18.38 15.33 9.30
C SER A 199 -17.74 13.94 9.45
N ILE A 200 -16.52 13.80 8.96
CA ILE A 200 -15.69 12.59 9.10
C ILE A 200 -14.54 12.90 10.05
N LEU A 201 -14.69 12.51 11.32
CA LEU A 201 -13.71 12.80 12.37
C LEU A 201 -12.72 11.65 12.63
N GLU A 202 -13.02 10.43 12.20
CA GLU A 202 -12.23 9.22 12.51
C GLU A 202 -10.77 9.25 11.98
N MET A 203 -10.46 10.15 11.03
CA MET A 203 -9.11 10.35 10.47
C MET A 203 -8.38 11.58 11.05
N ALA A 204 -9.08 12.43 11.79
CA ALA A 204 -8.52 13.64 12.43
C ALA A 204 -8.42 13.51 13.95
N SER A 205 -9.32 12.73 14.57
CA SER A 205 -9.38 12.49 16.00
C SER A 205 -8.15 11.70 16.48
N GLU A 206 -7.32 12.34 17.31
CA GLU A 206 -6.14 11.70 17.89
C GLU A 206 -6.51 10.47 18.72
N LYS A 207 -7.59 10.57 19.50
CA LYS A 207 -8.12 9.46 20.30
C LYS A 207 -8.52 8.27 19.44
N ASP A 208 -9.12 8.50 18.27
CA ASP A 208 -9.53 7.41 17.39
C ASP A 208 -8.34 6.81 16.65
N LEU A 209 -7.39 7.63 16.21
CA LEU A 209 -6.14 7.16 15.60
C LEU A 209 -5.30 6.35 16.60
N GLU A 210 -5.24 6.76 17.87
CA GLU A 210 -4.51 6.04 18.91
C GLU A 210 -5.12 4.66 19.20
N LYS A 211 -6.45 4.53 19.26
CA LYS A 211 -7.14 3.23 19.44
C LYS A 211 -6.73 2.18 18.42
N ILE A 212 -6.42 2.60 17.20
CA ILE A 212 -5.98 1.71 16.11
C ILE A 212 -4.48 1.82 15.83
N GLY A 213 -3.70 2.53 16.65
CA GLY A 213 -2.24 2.61 16.54
C GLY A 213 -1.71 3.42 15.35
N LEU A 214 -2.49 4.38 14.85
CA LEU A 214 -2.14 5.21 13.68
C LEU A 214 -1.78 6.67 14.04
N ASN A 215 -1.72 7.03 15.31
CA ASN A 215 -1.44 8.41 15.77
C ASN A 215 -0.07 8.98 15.33
N LYS A 216 0.87 8.12 14.94
CA LYS A 216 2.19 8.51 14.40
C LYS A 216 2.28 8.52 12.88
N ILE A 217 1.22 8.09 12.19
CA ILE A 217 1.17 8.14 10.73
C ILE A 217 0.76 9.55 10.32
N GLU A 218 1.47 10.09 9.34
CA GLU A 218 1.14 11.36 8.74
C GLU A 218 0.63 11.17 7.31
N HIS A 219 -0.40 11.93 6.98
CA HIS A 219 -1.02 11.94 5.68
C HIS A 219 -0.59 13.20 4.92
N ILE A 220 0.22 12.99 3.88
CA ILE A 220 0.70 14.04 2.97
C ILE A 220 -0.10 13.97 1.68
N PRO A 221 -0.67 15.08 1.17
CA PRO A 221 -1.57 15.07 0.02
C PRO A 221 -0.87 14.76 -1.32
N VAL A 222 0.45 14.90 -1.41
CA VAL A 222 1.20 14.79 -2.67
C VAL A 222 2.51 14.02 -2.49
N ILE A 223 3.11 13.57 -3.60
CA ILE A 223 4.47 13.00 -3.63
C ILE A 223 5.50 14.10 -3.84
N THR A 224 5.22 15.02 -4.76
CA THR A 224 5.96 16.26 -5.04
C THR A 224 4.96 17.34 -5.43
N PHE A 225 5.31 18.63 -5.32
CA PHE A 225 4.43 19.70 -5.82
C PHE A 225 4.30 19.74 -7.35
N ASP A 226 5.30 19.21 -8.04
CA ASP A 226 5.37 19.20 -9.50
C ASP A 226 4.51 18.09 -10.12
N GLY A 227 4.15 17.07 -9.33
CA GLY A 227 3.31 15.96 -9.76
C GLY A 227 3.87 15.22 -10.98
N LYS A 228 2.96 14.64 -11.78
CA LYS A 228 3.29 14.03 -13.08
C LYS A 228 2.96 15.02 -14.19
N TYR A 229 3.91 15.27 -15.09
CA TYR A 229 3.68 16.13 -16.25
C TYR A 229 3.09 15.38 -17.45
N GLN A 230 1.94 15.87 -17.93
CA GLN A 230 1.44 15.62 -19.28
C GLN A 230 1.85 16.79 -20.17
N LEU A 231 2.69 16.49 -21.17
CA LEU A 231 3.23 17.48 -22.10
C LEU A 231 2.58 17.28 -23.47
N LYS A 232 2.27 18.37 -24.17
CA LYS A 232 1.79 18.34 -25.56
C LYS A 232 2.91 18.74 -26.52
N ASP A 233 2.92 18.12 -27.70
CA ASP A 233 3.85 18.23 -28.83
C ASP A 233 5.02 19.23 -28.65
N PRO A 234 6.27 18.75 -28.66
CA PRO A 234 7.42 19.63 -28.52
C PRO A 234 7.60 20.51 -29.75
N LEU A 235 8.18 21.69 -29.55
CA LEU A 235 8.76 22.49 -30.63
C LEU A 235 9.94 21.76 -31.29
N SER A 236 10.36 22.23 -32.46
CA SER A 236 11.52 21.70 -33.21
C SER A 236 12.83 21.68 -32.41
N ASN A 237 12.95 22.50 -31.36
CA ASN A 237 14.10 22.54 -30.45
C ASN A 237 13.93 21.66 -29.19
N GLY A 238 12.87 20.85 -29.10
CA GLY A 238 12.60 19.95 -27.97
C GLY A 238 11.98 20.60 -26.73
N ILE A 239 11.62 21.88 -26.80
CA ILE A 239 10.90 22.59 -25.72
C ILE A 239 9.40 22.32 -25.85
N TYR A 240 8.76 21.89 -24.76
CA TYR A 240 7.31 21.72 -24.69
C TYR A 240 6.67 23.02 -24.20
N LEU A 241 5.76 23.57 -25.00
CA LEU A 241 5.11 24.85 -24.70
C LEU A 241 3.98 24.72 -23.67
N ASP A 242 3.30 23.58 -23.65
CA ASP A 242 2.21 23.29 -22.73
C ASP A 242 2.62 22.19 -21.76
N SER A 243 2.63 22.52 -20.47
CA SER A 243 2.80 21.55 -19.40
C SER A 243 1.56 21.51 -18.51
N THR A 244 0.95 20.33 -18.36
CA THR A 244 -0.13 20.10 -17.40
C THR A 244 0.41 19.24 -16.25
N ILE A 245 0.28 19.74 -15.03
CA ILE A 245 0.61 19.05 -13.80
C ILE A 245 -0.59 18.20 -13.38
N MET A 246 -0.31 16.92 -13.20
CA MET A 246 -1.26 15.93 -12.70
C MET A 246 -0.91 15.60 -11.24
N GLN A 247 -1.89 15.68 -10.35
CA GLN A 247 -1.82 15.18 -8.98
C GLN A 247 -2.93 14.16 -8.78
N MET A 248 -2.65 13.04 -8.12
CA MET A 248 -3.61 11.94 -7.98
C MET A 248 -4.24 11.52 -9.32
N ASN A 249 -3.43 11.51 -10.37
CA ASN A 249 -3.85 11.27 -11.76
C ASN A 249 -5.00 12.17 -12.26
N SER A 250 -5.12 13.39 -11.71
CA SER A 250 -6.09 14.40 -12.11
C SER A 250 -5.38 15.72 -12.45
N PRO A 251 -5.83 16.48 -13.48
CA PRO A 251 -5.21 17.75 -13.84
C PRO A 251 -5.49 18.79 -12.77
N VAL A 252 -4.43 19.46 -12.28
CA VAL A 252 -4.55 20.47 -11.21
C VAL A 252 -3.96 21.81 -11.55
N ALA A 253 -2.95 21.83 -12.41
CA ALA A 253 -2.26 23.05 -12.80
C ALA A 253 -1.78 22.92 -14.25
N ARG A 254 -1.67 24.04 -14.96
CA ARG A 254 -1.08 24.10 -16.28
C ARG A 254 -0.27 25.37 -16.46
N MET A 255 0.79 25.27 -17.23
CA MET A 255 1.61 26.40 -17.65
C MET A 255 1.77 26.37 -19.15
N GLU A 256 1.60 27.54 -19.76
CA GLU A 256 1.78 27.74 -21.20
C GLU A 256 2.87 28.78 -21.42
N ILE A 257 3.87 28.43 -22.22
CA ILE A 257 4.94 29.35 -22.65
C ILE A 257 4.45 30.13 -23.87
N GLN A 258 4.20 31.42 -23.69
CA GLN A 258 3.76 32.33 -24.76
C GLN A 258 4.92 32.78 -25.65
N LYS A 259 4.57 33.32 -26.83
CA LYS A 259 5.53 34.00 -27.72
C LYS A 259 6.22 35.13 -26.95
N GLY A 260 7.55 35.07 -26.85
CA GLY A 260 8.35 35.98 -26.02
C GLY A 260 8.80 35.42 -24.67
N GLY A 261 8.49 34.16 -24.34
CA GLY A 261 9.00 33.46 -23.16
C GLY A 261 8.23 33.73 -21.87
N LYS A 262 7.16 34.52 -21.93
CA LYS A 262 6.24 34.75 -20.79
C LYS A 262 5.47 33.46 -20.49
N ILE A 263 5.41 33.08 -19.22
CA ILE A 263 4.69 31.88 -18.77
C ILE A 263 3.32 32.31 -18.23
N ASN A 264 2.27 31.69 -18.74
CA ASN A 264 0.91 31.84 -18.23
C ASN A 264 0.56 30.64 -17.34
N GLY A 265 0.46 30.86 -16.03
CA GLY A 265 0.13 29.84 -15.04
C GLY A 265 -1.34 29.85 -14.66
N GLN A 266 -1.94 28.66 -14.63
CA GLN A 266 -3.33 28.45 -14.22
C GLN A 266 -3.45 27.21 -13.35
N PHE A 267 -4.46 27.19 -12.49
CA PHE A 267 -4.86 26.00 -11.73
C PHE A 267 -6.31 25.62 -12.06
N PHE A 268 -6.65 24.36 -11.82
CA PHE A 268 -8.00 23.84 -12.04
C PHE A 268 -8.76 23.83 -10.72
N ASN A 269 -9.84 24.62 -10.63
CA ASN A 269 -10.65 24.73 -9.42
C ASN A 269 -11.74 23.65 -9.29
N GLY A 270 -11.69 22.60 -10.12
CA GLY A 270 -12.70 21.56 -10.21
C GLY A 270 -13.71 21.74 -11.34
N ASN A 271 -13.88 22.97 -11.84
CA ASN A 271 -14.81 23.28 -12.93
C ASN A 271 -14.12 23.93 -14.13
N VAL A 272 -13.25 24.91 -13.89
CA VAL A 272 -12.61 25.73 -14.93
C VAL A 272 -11.14 25.99 -14.62
N TRP A 273 -10.36 26.22 -15.68
CA TRP A 273 -9.00 26.70 -15.58
C TRP A 273 -9.00 28.18 -15.20
N THR A 274 -8.47 28.48 -14.02
CA THR A 274 -8.43 29.82 -13.44
C THR A 274 -6.98 30.29 -13.35
N ARG A 275 -6.75 31.59 -13.57
CA ARG A 275 -5.42 32.17 -13.37
C ARG A 275 -5.01 32.02 -11.91
N ASP A 276 -3.77 31.61 -11.68
CA ASP A 276 -3.22 31.45 -10.34
C ASP A 276 -2.87 32.82 -9.74
N ASP A 277 -3.61 33.23 -8.72
CA ASP A 277 -3.48 34.53 -8.06
C ASP A 277 -2.87 34.37 -6.65
N VAL A 278 -1.54 34.44 -6.62
CA VAL A 278 -0.77 34.31 -5.38
C VAL A 278 -1.00 35.49 -4.44
N ALA A 279 -1.26 36.71 -4.95
CA ALA A 279 -1.50 37.87 -4.10
C ALA A 279 -2.82 37.75 -3.34
N ALA A 280 -3.85 37.16 -3.97
CA ALA A 280 -5.14 36.89 -3.34
C ALA A 280 -5.06 35.94 -2.13
N LEU A 281 -4.02 35.11 -2.01
CA LEU A 281 -3.81 34.23 -0.85
C LEU A 281 -3.62 35.01 0.47
N LYS A 282 -3.23 36.29 0.42
CA LYS A 282 -3.11 37.17 1.60
C LYS A 282 -4.47 37.53 2.22
N LYS A 283 -5.57 37.34 1.47
CA LYS A 283 -6.93 37.76 1.83
C LYS A 283 -7.76 36.52 2.22
N SER A 284 -8.77 36.74 3.06
CA SER A 284 -9.78 35.71 3.33
C SER A 284 -10.54 35.38 2.05
N ARG A 285 -10.86 34.10 1.84
CA ARG A 285 -11.43 33.58 0.60
C ARG A 285 -12.33 32.40 0.88
N THR A 286 -13.41 32.30 0.11
CA THR A 286 -14.41 31.24 0.21
C THR A 286 -14.29 30.20 -0.91
N VAL A 287 -13.43 30.47 -1.89
CA VAL A 287 -13.12 29.57 -3.01
C VAL A 287 -11.61 29.57 -3.28
N PRO A 288 -11.06 28.49 -3.87
CA PRO A 288 -9.67 28.45 -4.29
C PRO A 288 -9.32 29.58 -5.27
N VAL A 289 -8.19 30.26 -5.03
CA VAL A 289 -7.64 31.31 -5.92
C VAL A 289 -6.24 30.97 -6.46
N SER A 290 -5.62 29.93 -5.91
CA SER A 290 -4.29 29.47 -6.27
C SER A 290 -4.19 27.95 -6.28
N TYR A 291 -3.18 27.42 -6.99
CA TYR A 291 -2.81 26.01 -6.89
C TYR A 291 -2.54 25.57 -5.43
N SER A 292 -2.01 26.47 -4.59
CA SER A 292 -1.74 26.21 -3.17
C SER A 292 -3.00 25.92 -2.34
N ASP A 293 -4.18 26.36 -2.77
CA ASP A 293 -5.43 26.16 -2.05
C ASP A 293 -5.99 24.75 -2.19
N LEU A 294 -5.54 23.99 -3.18
CA LEU A 294 -6.11 22.67 -3.47
C LEU A 294 -5.81 21.69 -2.35
N TRP A 295 -6.89 21.23 -1.69
CA TRP A 295 -6.99 20.16 -0.70
C TRP A 295 -5.93 20.20 0.40
N GLY A 296 -5.46 21.40 0.71
CA GLY A 296 -4.49 21.65 1.78
C GLY A 296 -3.03 21.42 1.38
N ILE A 297 -2.69 21.34 0.08
CA ILE A 297 -1.29 21.26 -0.39
C ILE A 297 -0.45 22.40 0.21
N GLY A 298 -0.99 23.62 0.29
CA GLY A 298 -0.29 24.80 0.84
C GLY A 298 0.10 24.70 2.31
N ASN A 299 -0.48 23.76 3.08
CA ASN A 299 -0.15 23.54 4.49
C ASN A 299 1.15 22.74 4.70
N TYR A 300 1.78 22.28 3.62
CA TYR A 300 2.97 21.45 3.65
C TYR A 300 4.12 22.15 2.93
N ALA A 301 5.34 21.90 3.40
CA ALA A 301 6.57 22.30 2.76
C ALA A 301 7.39 21.05 2.42
N MET A 302 7.94 20.95 1.21
CA MET A 302 9.00 19.99 0.91
C MET A 302 10.29 20.49 1.53
N CYS A 303 11.05 19.62 2.19
CA CYS A 303 12.19 20.05 2.97
C CYS A 303 13.48 19.27 2.71
N ARG A 304 14.61 19.92 2.94
CA ARG A 304 15.95 19.32 2.94
C ARG A 304 16.85 20.06 3.91
N LEU A 305 17.94 19.42 4.32
CA LEU A 305 18.96 20.03 5.17
C LEU A 305 20.09 20.59 4.32
N LEU A 306 20.49 21.83 4.60
CA LEU A 306 21.62 22.50 3.99
C LEU A 306 22.71 22.73 5.04
N ASN A 307 23.96 22.56 4.65
CA ASN A 307 25.08 23.11 5.41
C ASN A 307 25.32 24.57 5.02
N ARG A 308 26.26 25.24 5.68
CA ARG A 308 26.51 26.67 5.48
C ARG A 308 26.98 27.02 4.07
N SER A 309 27.86 26.21 3.47
CA SER A 309 28.39 26.49 2.12
C SER A 309 27.33 26.27 1.04
N GLU A 310 26.49 25.24 1.22
CA GLU A 310 25.33 24.98 0.36
C GLU A 310 24.29 26.09 0.47
N LEU A 311 23.99 26.56 1.69
CA LEU A 311 23.07 27.69 1.90
C LEU A 311 23.58 28.96 1.23
N HIS A 312 24.87 29.28 1.38
CA HIS A 312 25.49 30.44 0.72
C HIS A 312 25.37 30.34 -0.80
N SER A 313 25.60 29.14 -1.36
CA SER A 313 25.43 28.88 -2.80
C SER A 313 23.97 29.02 -3.25
N TYR A 314 23.01 28.80 -2.35
CA TYR A 314 21.58 28.81 -2.64
C TYR A 314 20.93 30.18 -2.49
N LEU A 315 21.25 30.92 -1.43
CA LEU A 315 20.66 32.22 -1.12
C LEU A 315 21.55 33.42 -1.50
N GLY A 316 22.83 33.18 -1.84
CA GLY A 316 23.80 34.24 -2.12
C GLY A 316 24.24 35.02 -0.88
N GLU A 317 23.68 34.72 0.29
CA GLU A 317 23.98 35.37 1.56
C GLU A 317 24.56 34.35 2.55
N SER A 318 25.62 34.73 3.24
CA SER A 318 26.15 33.93 4.35
C SER A 318 25.33 34.22 5.60
N PRO A 319 24.70 33.21 6.23
CA PRO A 319 23.97 33.42 7.47
C PRO A 319 24.91 33.99 8.55
N SER A 320 24.39 34.94 9.33
CA SER A 320 25.09 35.55 10.47
C SER A 320 25.13 34.62 11.68
N ASP A 321 24.23 33.64 11.73
CA ASP A 321 24.21 32.63 12.78
C ASP A 321 25.24 31.51 12.52
N HIS A 322 25.49 30.71 13.56
CA HIS A 322 26.47 29.62 13.56
C HIS A 322 25.78 28.25 13.62
N ALA A 323 24.58 28.13 13.06
CA ALA A 323 23.84 26.87 13.10
C ALA A 323 24.60 25.75 12.35
N PRO A 324 24.66 24.52 12.90
CA PRO A 324 25.30 23.38 12.24
C PRO A 324 24.63 23.02 10.90
N LEU A 325 23.30 23.12 10.81
CA LEU A 325 22.53 22.91 9.58
C LEU A 325 21.34 23.86 9.52
N TYR A 326 20.76 23.97 8.33
CA TYR A 326 19.58 24.77 8.04
C TYR A 326 18.51 23.90 7.39
N LEU A 327 17.28 24.02 7.85
CA LEU A 327 16.13 23.38 7.21
C LEU A 327 15.59 24.29 6.11
N GLU A 328 15.79 23.89 4.86
CA GLU A 328 15.11 24.53 3.73
C GLU A 328 13.67 24.03 3.67
N LEU A 329 12.74 24.97 3.51
CA LEU A 329 11.31 24.76 3.34
C LEU A 329 10.89 25.34 2.00
N ARG A 330 10.56 24.47 1.04
CA ARG A 330 9.90 24.87 -0.20
C ARG A 330 8.40 24.72 0.00
N HIS A 331 7.64 25.80 -0.04
CA HIS A 331 6.24 25.84 0.36
C HIS A 331 5.38 26.67 -0.60
N THR A 332 4.06 26.61 -0.42
CA THR A 332 3.08 27.40 -1.20
C THR A 332 3.32 27.27 -2.71
N PRO A 333 3.17 26.06 -3.28
CA PRO A 333 3.40 25.83 -4.69
C PRO A 333 2.40 26.59 -5.55
N ASN A 334 2.89 27.19 -6.62
CA ASN A 334 2.12 28.04 -7.51
C ASN A 334 2.73 28.02 -8.92
N THR A 335 2.00 28.59 -9.87
CA THR A 335 2.33 28.60 -11.29
C THR A 335 2.62 30.01 -11.82
N THR A 336 2.65 31.03 -10.96
CA THR A 336 2.75 32.44 -11.40
C THR A 336 3.83 33.24 -10.69
N PHE A 337 4.00 33.11 -9.37
CA PHE A 337 5.01 33.85 -8.61
C PHE A 337 5.50 33.10 -7.35
N PRO A 338 6.81 32.90 -7.13
CA PRO A 338 7.95 33.34 -7.96
C PRO A 338 7.89 32.81 -9.39
N LYS A 339 8.56 33.51 -10.32
CA LYS A 339 8.44 33.20 -11.75
C LYS A 339 8.77 31.71 -12.01
N PRO A 340 7.91 30.97 -12.73
CA PRO A 340 8.21 29.60 -13.14
C PRO A 340 9.49 29.54 -13.99
N LEU A 341 10.20 28.42 -13.91
CA LEU A 341 11.46 28.21 -14.63
C LEU A 341 11.28 27.21 -15.78
N ILE A 342 11.91 27.49 -16.91
CA ILE A 342 12.01 26.54 -18.03
C ILE A 342 13.27 25.70 -17.82
N ARG A 343 13.12 24.39 -17.58
CA ARG A 343 14.24 23.49 -17.26
C ARG A 343 13.95 22.05 -17.67
N HIS A 344 14.97 21.19 -17.54
CA HIS A 344 14.84 19.75 -17.76
C HIS A 344 14.17 19.08 -16.55
N ASP A 345 13.23 18.17 -16.82
CA ASP A 345 12.72 17.24 -15.81
C ASP A 345 13.57 15.97 -15.68
N GLU A 346 13.13 15.05 -14.82
CA GLU A 346 13.80 13.76 -14.56
C GLU A 346 13.96 12.89 -15.81
N ARG A 347 13.18 13.16 -16.87
CA ARG A 347 13.23 12.45 -18.15
C ARG A 347 13.99 13.23 -19.22
N GLY A 348 14.62 14.35 -18.85
CA GLY A 348 15.39 15.22 -19.74
C GLY A 348 14.52 16.16 -20.61
N ARG A 349 13.21 16.23 -20.39
CA ARG A 349 12.28 17.03 -21.21
C ARG A 349 12.29 18.48 -20.74
N VAL A 350 12.38 19.44 -21.67
CA VAL A 350 12.45 20.88 -21.35
C VAL A 350 11.06 21.50 -21.36
N HIS A 351 10.61 22.04 -20.22
CA HIS A 351 9.31 22.71 -20.10
C HIS A 351 9.25 23.65 -18.90
N ALA A 352 8.17 24.45 -18.80
CA ALA A 352 7.90 25.30 -17.64
C ALA A 352 7.51 24.47 -16.41
N MET A 353 8.17 24.73 -15.29
CA MET A 353 7.97 24.09 -13.99
C MET A 353 7.65 25.13 -12.91
N PRO A 354 6.80 24.81 -11.91
CA PRO A 354 6.45 25.74 -10.87
C PRO A 354 7.65 26.02 -9.95
N THR A 355 7.62 27.18 -9.31
CA THR A 355 8.64 27.62 -8.38
C THR A 355 7.96 27.96 -7.05
N PRO A 356 7.91 27.03 -6.08
CA PRO A 356 7.42 27.31 -4.74
C PRO A 356 8.26 28.40 -4.05
N PHE A 357 7.70 29.05 -3.04
CA PHE A 357 8.48 29.93 -2.16
C PHE A 357 9.49 29.11 -1.35
N THR A 358 10.58 29.75 -0.97
CA THR A 358 11.62 29.15 -0.14
C THR A 358 11.82 29.93 1.14
N SER A 359 11.81 29.21 2.25
CA SER A 359 12.11 29.70 3.59
C SER A 359 13.18 28.82 4.23
N VAL A 360 13.92 29.35 5.19
CA VAL A 360 15.03 28.64 5.83
C VAL A 360 14.96 28.83 7.34
N ILE A 361 15.20 27.74 8.08
CA ILE A 361 15.25 27.75 9.54
C ILE A 361 16.62 27.26 10.02
N PRO A 362 17.38 28.03 10.83
CA PRO A 362 18.61 27.53 11.45
C PRO A 362 18.28 26.48 12.51
N LEU A 363 18.99 25.35 12.50
CA LEU A 363 18.79 24.25 13.44
C LEU A 363 19.96 24.15 14.42
N ASN A 364 19.66 24.06 15.72
CA ASN A 364 20.66 23.79 16.75
C ASN A 364 20.84 22.27 16.99
N GLU A 365 21.77 21.91 17.88
CA GLU A 365 22.06 20.51 18.22
C GLU A 365 20.85 19.72 18.76
N ASP A 366 19.96 20.37 19.53
CA ASP A 366 18.75 19.71 20.05
C ASP A 366 17.75 19.40 18.92
N HIS A 367 17.63 20.29 17.94
CA HIS A 367 16.85 20.06 16.73
C HIS A 367 17.44 18.92 15.90
N LEU A 368 18.76 18.86 15.74
CA LEU A 368 19.45 17.77 15.04
C LEU A 368 19.26 16.42 15.74
N ASN A 369 19.36 16.40 17.07
CA ASN A 369 19.06 15.20 17.87
C ASN A 369 17.60 14.75 17.71
N THR A 370 16.67 15.70 17.64
CA THR A 370 15.24 15.43 17.40
C THR A 370 15.01 14.84 16.01
N LEU A 371 15.66 15.39 14.97
CA LEU A 371 15.62 14.83 13.61
C LEU A 371 16.16 13.40 13.59
N PHE A 372 17.35 13.19 14.15
CA PHE A 372 17.98 11.87 14.16
C PHE A 372 17.12 10.85 14.91
N SER A 373 16.52 11.23 16.04
CA SER A 373 15.67 10.35 16.86
C SER A 373 14.35 9.96 16.17
N ASN A 374 13.93 10.69 15.15
CA ASN A 374 12.72 10.41 14.36
C ASN A 374 13.02 9.94 12.93
N LEU A 375 14.31 9.85 12.57
CA LEU A 375 14.75 9.47 11.23
C LEU A 375 14.20 8.09 10.85
N TYR A 376 13.68 8.00 9.63
CA TYR A 376 13.35 6.73 9.00
C TYR A 376 13.83 6.72 7.54
N THR A 377 14.19 5.54 7.04
CA THR A 377 14.65 5.34 5.65
C THR A 377 13.86 4.21 4.99
N SER A 378 13.97 4.08 3.67
CA SER A 378 13.66 2.79 3.03
C SER A 378 14.63 1.73 3.52
N ARG A 379 14.31 0.45 3.31
CA ARG A 379 15.33 -0.60 3.35
C ARG A 379 16.36 -0.37 2.25
N PHE A 380 17.63 -0.48 2.59
CA PHE A 380 18.75 -0.31 1.67
C PHE A 380 19.82 -1.37 1.86
N VAL A 381 20.60 -1.61 0.82
CA VAL A 381 21.72 -2.54 0.81
C VAL A 381 23.00 -1.72 0.81
N VAL A 382 23.94 -2.06 1.68
CA VAL A 382 25.32 -1.58 1.61
C VAL A 382 26.18 -2.70 1.05
N LYS A 383 26.93 -2.41 -0.01
CA LYS A 383 27.86 -3.34 -0.64
C LYS A 383 29.09 -2.58 -1.12
N ASN A 384 30.26 -2.97 -0.62
CA ASN A 384 31.56 -2.39 -0.96
C ASN A 384 31.59 -0.86 -0.75
N GLY A 385 31.07 -0.39 0.39
CA GLY A 385 31.03 1.03 0.72
C GLY A 385 30.01 1.86 -0.07
N LYS A 386 29.21 1.26 -0.95
CA LYS A 386 28.10 1.94 -1.66
C LYS A 386 26.76 1.46 -1.12
N ALA A 387 25.80 2.38 -1.01
CA ALA A 387 24.45 2.05 -0.57
C ALA A 387 23.42 2.29 -1.67
N TYR A 388 22.48 1.37 -1.84
CA TYR A 388 21.38 1.49 -2.80
C TYR A 388 20.10 0.92 -2.23
N ARG A 389 18.96 1.36 -2.75
CA ARG A 389 17.64 0.93 -2.26
C ARG A 389 17.43 -0.57 -2.47
N TYR A 390 16.86 -1.25 -1.46
CA TYR A 390 16.54 -2.67 -1.53
C TYR A 390 15.44 -2.96 -2.56
N GLN A 391 15.66 -3.97 -3.41
CA GLN A 391 14.69 -4.45 -4.39
C GLN A 391 14.50 -5.97 -4.25
N LYS A 392 13.25 -6.42 -4.08
CA LYS A 392 12.92 -7.84 -3.96
C LYS A 392 12.82 -8.48 -5.36
N GLY A 393 13.58 -9.56 -5.60
CA GLY A 393 13.44 -10.39 -6.80
C GLY A 393 14.12 -9.92 -8.09
N GLY A 394 14.94 -8.85 -8.05
CA GLY A 394 15.72 -8.36 -9.19
C GLY A 394 17.22 -8.39 -8.89
N LYS A 395 18.04 -8.69 -9.92
CA LYS A 395 19.53 -8.81 -9.90
C LYS A 395 20.17 -7.85 -8.90
N ASN A 396 21.14 -8.33 -8.10
CA ASN A 396 22.03 -7.47 -7.30
C ASN A 396 22.46 -6.27 -8.17
N PRO A 397 21.89 -5.07 -7.99
CA PRO A 397 22.29 -3.95 -8.81
C PRO A 397 23.74 -3.65 -8.49
N GLN A 398 24.55 -3.45 -9.53
CA GLN A 398 25.79 -2.73 -9.34
C GLN A 398 25.42 -1.31 -8.89
N PRO A 399 26.22 -0.67 -8.02
CA PRO A 399 25.96 0.70 -7.63
C PRO A 399 25.76 1.61 -8.84
N GLY A 400 24.63 2.31 -8.90
CA GLY A 400 24.34 3.33 -9.88
C GLY A 400 25.12 4.61 -9.64
N GLN A 401 25.11 5.52 -10.62
CA GLN A 401 25.81 6.80 -10.55
C GLN A 401 25.39 7.66 -9.34
N PHE A 402 24.12 7.57 -8.95
CA PHE A 402 23.54 8.38 -7.87
C PHE A 402 23.44 7.64 -6.53
N ASP A 403 24.14 6.51 -6.40
CA ASP A 403 24.15 5.75 -5.15
C ASP A 403 25.15 6.37 -4.16
N PRO A 404 24.73 6.69 -2.92
CA PRO A 404 25.58 7.32 -1.92
C PRO A 404 26.71 6.42 -1.42
N SER A 405 27.78 7.07 -0.93
CA SER A 405 28.88 6.41 -0.24
C SER A 405 28.59 6.23 1.25
N PHE A 406 28.84 5.02 1.75
CA PHE A 406 28.70 4.56 3.13
C PHE A 406 29.97 3.80 3.54
N GLU A 407 31.12 4.47 3.42
CA GLU A 407 32.42 3.92 3.83
C GLU A 407 32.40 3.55 5.32
N GLY A 408 33.09 2.46 5.68
CA GLY A 408 33.10 1.92 7.05
C GLY A 408 31.83 1.18 7.47
N VAL A 409 30.73 1.26 6.73
CA VAL A 409 29.52 0.47 7.02
C VAL A 409 29.67 -0.95 6.46
N PRO A 410 29.54 -2.01 7.29
CA PRO A 410 29.69 -3.38 6.82
C PRO A 410 28.66 -3.75 5.74
N ASN A 411 29.02 -4.67 4.84
CA ASN A 411 28.08 -5.18 3.84
C ASN A 411 26.84 -5.80 4.52
N GLY A 412 25.66 -5.42 4.05
CA GLY A 412 24.41 -5.86 4.66
C GLY A 412 23.19 -5.12 4.16
N ILE A 413 22.04 -5.50 4.69
CA ILE A 413 20.76 -4.85 4.42
C ILE A 413 20.36 -4.13 5.70
N TYR A 414 20.06 -2.83 5.60
CA TYR A 414 19.81 -1.95 6.73
C TYR A 414 18.55 -1.11 6.51
N GLU A 415 18.01 -0.59 7.60
CA GLU A 415 16.95 0.41 7.60
C GLU A 415 16.97 1.21 8.90
N PHE A 416 16.50 2.46 8.86
CA PHE A 416 16.19 3.25 10.04
C PHE A 416 14.69 3.37 10.21
N TYR A 417 14.24 3.30 11.47
CA TYR A 417 12.86 3.56 11.82
C TYR A 417 12.78 4.23 13.20
N TYR A 418 12.23 5.45 13.24
CA TYR A 418 12.20 6.32 14.43
C TYR A 418 13.54 6.35 15.16
N GLY A 419 14.59 6.72 14.42
CA GLY A 419 15.96 6.87 14.92
C GLY A 419 16.67 5.57 15.31
N LYS A 420 16.02 4.41 15.16
CA LYS A 420 16.61 3.10 15.44
C LYS A 420 17.01 2.43 14.14
N GLY A 421 18.29 2.11 14.02
CA GLY A 421 18.84 1.34 12.92
C GLY A 421 18.69 -0.16 13.16
N TYR A 422 18.38 -0.90 12.09
CA TYR A 422 18.25 -2.35 12.09
C TYR A 422 19.02 -2.99 10.94
N ARG A 423 19.51 -4.22 11.16
CA ARG A 423 20.02 -5.11 10.13
C ARG A 423 18.99 -6.18 9.81
N ILE A 424 18.80 -6.44 8.52
CA ILE A 424 17.82 -7.39 8.01
C ILE A 424 18.53 -8.61 7.46
N TYR A 425 18.08 -9.78 7.90
CA TYR A 425 18.60 -11.09 7.52
C TYR A 425 17.61 -11.86 6.65
N PHE A 426 17.97 -13.11 6.33
CA PHE A 426 17.13 -14.02 5.57
C PHE A 426 15.74 -14.18 6.20
N GLY A 427 14.72 -14.25 5.34
CA GLY A 427 13.33 -14.43 5.78
C GLY A 427 12.70 -13.21 6.49
N GLY A 428 13.39 -12.06 6.52
CA GLY A 428 12.88 -10.83 7.12
C GLY A 428 13.11 -10.74 8.63
N ILE A 429 14.00 -11.58 9.16
CA ILE A 429 14.44 -11.51 10.55
C ILE A 429 15.23 -10.21 10.74
N VAL A 430 14.87 -9.44 11.77
CA VAL A 430 15.43 -8.12 12.04
C VAL A 430 16.23 -8.15 13.36
N SER A 431 17.42 -7.57 13.37
CA SER A 431 18.20 -7.31 14.60
C SER A 431 18.49 -5.83 14.72
N LYS A 432 18.36 -5.28 15.93
CA LYS A 432 18.71 -3.89 16.21
C LYS A 432 20.22 -3.71 16.08
N LEU A 433 20.65 -2.64 15.43
CA LEU A 433 22.07 -2.29 15.34
C LEU A 433 22.62 -1.88 16.72
N PRO A 434 23.87 -2.24 17.05
CA PRO A 434 24.51 -1.78 18.27
C PRO A 434 24.76 -0.26 18.19
N SER A 435 24.78 0.42 19.34
CA SER A 435 24.91 1.88 19.41
C SER A 435 26.22 2.43 18.83
N ASN A 436 27.26 1.62 18.76
CA ASN A 436 28.55 1.97 18.17
C ASN A 436 28.64 1.72 16.64
N HIS A 437 27.54 1.29 16.01
CA HIS A 437 27.54 1.06 14.56
C HIS A 437 27.73 2.39 13.82
N PRO A 438 28.51 2.46 12.70
CA PRO A 438 28.82 3.73 12.03
C PRO A 438 27.59 4.52 11.54
N LEU A 439 26.49 3.82 11.25
CA LEU A 439 25.22 4.45 10.90
C LEU A 439 24.62 5.31 12.04
N TYR A 440 24.99 5.06 13.30
CA TYR A 440 24.55 5.85 14.46
C TYR A 440 25.38 7.10 14.69
N ASP A 441 26.32 7.42 13.80
CA ASP A 441 27.02 8.70 13.85
C ASP A 441 26.02 9.87 13.85
N LYS A 442 26.12 10.74 14.85
CA LYS A 442 25.22 11.89 15.04
C LYS A 442 25.86 13.20 14.58
N THR A 443 26.98 13.16 13.87
CA THR A 443 27.51 14.34 13.20
C THR A 443 26.46 15.00 12.31
N SER A 444 26.50 16.32 12.20
CA SER A 444 25.62 17.07 11.30
C SER A 444 25.71 16.56 9.87
N GLU A 445 26.90 16.21 9.39
CA GLU A 445 27.11 15.62 8.07
C GLU A 445 26.33 14.30 7.88
N ASN A 446 26.41 13.37 8.84
CA ASN A 446 25.67 12.12 8.71
C ASN A 446 24.15 12.31 8.84
N ILE A 447 23.70 13.22 9.73
CA ILE A 447 22.28 13.59 9.85
C ILE A 447 21.77 14.15 8.52
N GLN A 448 22.50 15.12 7.95
CA GLN A 448 22.19 15.72 6.66
C GLN A 448 22.12 14.65 5.57
N ARG A 449 23.15 13.80 5.46
CA ARG A 449 23.22 12.72 4.48
C ARG A 449 22.00 11.81 4.59
N LEU A 450 21.71 11.25 5.76
CA LEU A 450 20.59 10.32 5.95
C LEU A 450 19.22 10.99 5.74
N TYR A 451 19.08 12.26 6.15
CA TYR A 451 17.83 13.01 5.96
C TYR A 451 17.55 13.27 4.48
N ASN A 452 18.54 13.81 3.75
CA ASN A 452 18.44 14.23 2.35
C ASN A 452 18.43 13.06 1.37
N LEU A 453 19.13 11.97 1.66
CA LEU A 453 18.97 10.74 0.88
C LEU A 453 17.52 10.23 0.94
N GLY A 454 16.83 10.56 2.04
CA GLY A 454 15.41 10.33 2.18
C GLY A 454 15.04 8.86 2.06
N VAL A 455 13.86 8.62 1.51
CA VAL A 455 13.37 7.27 1.22
C VAL A 455 13.74 6.79 -0.20
N GLY A 456 14.23 7.72 -1.04
CA GLY A 456 14.77 7.38 -2.36
C GLY A 456 16.16 6.74 -2.29
N LEU A 457 16.94 7.05 -1.24
CA LEU A 457 18.33 6.68 -1.05
C LEU A 457 19.20 7.04 -2.27
N ASN A 458 19.06 8.27 -2.74
CA ASN A 458 19.64 8.73 -4.01
C ASN A 458 20.26 10.13 -3.83
N THR A 459 21.47 10.33 -4.35
CA THR A 459 22.21 11.60 -4.22
C THR A 459 21.67 12.72 -5.11
N LEU A 460 20.74 12.47 -6.02
CA LEU A 460 20.02 13.50 -6.80
C LEU A 460 19.27 14.51 -5.93
N TYR A 461 18.97 14.15 -4.68
CA TYR A 461 18.29 15.02 -3.72
C TYR A 461 19.28 15.80 -2.84
N THR A 462 20.57 15.47 -2.90
CA THR A 462 21.61 16.25 -2.24
C THR A 462 21.66 17.64 -2.88
N PRO A 463 21.88 18.72 -2.10
CA PRO A 463 21.99 20.06 -2.64
C PRO A 463 23.17 20.16 -3.63
N MET A 464 22.88 20.47 -4.90
CA MET A 464 23.90 20.61 -5.95
C MET A 464 23.92 21.99 -6.61
N ALA A 465 22.78 22.67 -6.67
CA ALA A 465 22.66 23.96 -7.34
C ALA A 465 21.47 24.78 -6.82
N THR A 466 21.52 26.08 -7.05
CA THR A 466 20.39 27.01 -6.87
C THR A 466 19.21 26.55 -7.74
N ASN A 467 17.99 26.59 -7.20
CA ASN A 467 16.75 26.18 -7.90
C ASN A 467 16.73 24.73 -8.41
N GLN A 468 17.46 23.83 -7.76
CA GLN A 468 17.37 22.39 -8.00
C GLN A 468 15.91 21.92 -8.02
N PRO A 469 15.45 21.24 -9.09
CA PRO A 469 14.07 20.80 -9.19
C PRO A 469 13.74 19.70 -8.17
N TYR A 470 14.70 18.84 -7.87
CA TYR A 470 14.48 17.63 -7.07
C TYR A 470 14.69 17.90 -5.58
N ASN A 471 13.61 17.75 -4.81
CA ASN A 471 13.68 17.69 -3.35
C ASN A 471 13.53 16.25 -2.90
N PRO A 472 14.13 15.87 -1.77
CA PRO A 472 13.79 14.59 -1.16
C PRO A 472 12.32 14.57 -0.75
N GLN A 473 11.76 13.37 -0.65
CA GLN A 473 10.40 13.12 -0.17
C GLN A 473 10.33 13.28 1.35
N ARG A 474 10.64 14.49 1.82
CA ARG A 474 10.54 14.94 3.22
C ARG A 474 9.62 16.14 3.25
N PHE A 475 8.78 16.17 4.26
CA PHE A 475 7.78 17.22 4.42
C PHE A 475 7.81 17.79 5.82
N ALA A 476 7.62 19.10 5.90
CA ALA A 476 7.31 19.81 7.13
C ALA A 476 5.90 20.41 7.05
N TYR A 477 5.23 20.53 8.19
CA TYR A 477 3.89 21.12 8.29
C TYR A 477 3.64 21.59 9.71
N PHE A 478 2.70 22.53 9.85
CA PHE A 478 2.23 22.95 11.16
C PHE A 478 1.09 22.07 11.68
N ARG A 479 1.07 21.86 13.00
CA ARG A 479 -0.06 21.28 13.72
C ARG A 479 -0.06 21.89 15.12
N ASP A 480 -1.17 22.53 15.48
CA ASP A 480 -1.39 23.12 16.81
C ASP A 480 -0.30 24.13 17.23
N GLY A 481 0.25 24.87 16.27
CA GLY A 481 1.31 25.87 16.46
C GLY A 481 2.73 25.30 16.56
N GLU A 482 2.93 23.99 16.39
CA GLU A 482 4.24 23.35 16.33
C GLU A 482 4.60 22.98 14.89
N LEU A 483 5.90 23.00 14.56
CA LEU A 483 6.39 22.57 13.26
C LEU A 483 6.82 21.10 13.32
N PHE A 484 6.14 20.25 12.55
CA PHE A 484 6.39 18.82 12.46
C PHE A 484 7.24 18.46 11.25
N THR A 485 8.00 17.37 11.36
CA THR A 485 8.60 16.62 10.25
C THR A 485 8.72 15.16 10.68
N MET A 486 8.55 14.22 9.76
CA MET A 486 8.72 12.79 10.06
C MET A 486 7.81 12.29 11.21
N GLY A 487 6.60 12.85 11.32
CA GLY A 487 5.58 12.43 12.28
C GLY A 487 5.84 12.86 13.72
N ALA A 488 6.79 13.78 13.93
CA ALA A 488 7.15 14.31 15.25
C ALA A 488 7.36 15.84 15.21
N PRO A 489 7.10 16.54 16.33
CA PRO A 489 7.38 17.97 16.41
C PRO A 489 8.89 18.20 16.41
N LEU A 490 9.39 18.91 15.39
CA LEU A 490 10.78 19.36 15.31
C LEU A 490 10.98 20.61 16.15
N LEU A 491 10.10 21.60 15.96
CA LEU A 491 10.10 22.85 16.71
C LEU A 491 8.78 22.97 17.44
N ARG A 492 8.84 23.05 18.76
CA ARG A 492 7.65 23.20 19.60
C ARG A 492 7.20 24.65 19.63
N LYS A 493 5.94 24.89 20.01
CA LYS A 493 5.32 26.23 20.06
C LYS A 493 6.15 27.26 20.84
N GLU A 494 6.78 26.83 21.92
CA GLU A 494 7.58 27.72 22.78
C GLU A 494 9.03 27.93 22.31
N ASP A 495 9.47 27.21 21.27
CA ASP A 495 10.82 27.27 20.75
C ASP A 495 11.14 28.69 20.20
N PRO A 496 12.23 29.33 20.66
CA PRO A 496 12.59 30.68 20.23
C PRO A 496 12.91 30.75 18.73
N THR A 497 13.48 29.70 18.15
CA THR A 497 13.74 29.61 16.70
C THR A 497 12.43 29.63 15.92
N LEU A 498 11.40 28.90 16.40
CA LEU A 498 10.09 28.91 15.75
C LEU A 498 9.41 30.28 15.84
N LYS A 499 9.44 30.91 17.01
CA LYS A 499 8.87 32.27 17.21
C LYS A 499 9.55 33.30 16.31
N ALA A 500 10.88 33.25 16.21
CA ALA A 500 11.65 34.12 15.34
C ALA A 500 11.33 33.88 13.85
N PHE A 501 11.23 32.60 13.45
CA PHE A 501 10.84 32.21 12.11
C PHE A 501 9.45 32.75 11.73
N VAL A 502 8.42 32.45 12.52
CA VAL A 502 7.04 32.90 12.25
C VAL A 502 6.96 34.43 12.17
N LYS A 503 7.65 35.15 13.08
CA LYS A 503 7.73 36.61 13.03
C LYS A 503 8.38 37.10 11.73
N SER A 504 9.45 36.46 11.27
CA SER A 504 10.12 36.77 10.01
C SER A 504 9.21 36.53 8.81
N GLU A 505 8.55 35.38 8.74
CA GLU A 505 7.63 35.03 7.64
C GLU A 505 6.48 36.04 7.51
N LEU A 506 5.84 36.40 8.63
CA LEU A 506 4.76 37.39 8.65
C LEU A 506 5.26 38.79 8.24
N ASN A 507 6.48 39.16 8.62
CA ASN A 507 7.10 40.41 8.19
C ASN A 507 7.35 40.43 6.67
N LYS A 508 7.90 39.34 6.11
CA LYS A 508 8.08 39.19 4.65
C LYS A 508 6.76 39.33 3.91
N GLN A 509 5.70 38.66 4.37
CA GLN A 509 4.38 38.75 3.76
C GLN A 509 3.84 40.18 3.82
N ARG A 510 3.90 40.84 4.98
CA ARG A 510 3.40 42.21 5.17
C ARG A 510 4.15 43.23 4.30
N ASN A 511 5.45 43.05 4.10
CA ASN A 511 6.29 43.98 3.34
C ASN A 511 6.30 43.69 1.82
N SER A 512 5.72 42.58 1.37
CA SER A 512 5.64 42.22 -0.05
C SER A 512 4.49 42.93 -0.77
N SER A 513 4.70 43.32 -2.04
CA SER A 513 3.67 44.02 -2.85
C SER A 513 2.63 43.07 -3.43
N GLU A 514 1.69 43.59 -4.22
CA GLU A 514 0.77 42.76 -5.02
C GLU A 514 1.44 42.24 -6.30
N GLU A 515 2.42 42.95 -6.88
CA GLU A 515 3.17 42.47 -8.06
C GLU A 515 4.23 41.42 -7.72
N GLU A 516 4.84 41.53 -6.54
CA GLU A 516 5.82 40.58 -6.01
C GLU A 516 5.35 40.03 -4.66
N PRO A 517 4.26 39.24 -4.66
CA PRO A 517 3.66 38.76 -3.42
C PRO A 517 4.55 37.72 -2.73
N TYR A 518 4.51 37.71 -1.41
CA TYR A 518 5.05 36.63 -0.59
C TYR A 518 3.98 36.14 0.37
N ILE A 519 3.89 34.81 0.52
CA ILE A 519 2.97 34.14 1.44
C ILE A 519 3.78 33.47 2.53
N ALA A 520 3.50 33.83 3.78
CA ALA A 520 4.18 33.32 4.96
C ALA A 520 3.88 31.83 5.16
N PHE A 521 4.90 31.01 5.43
CA PHE A 521 4.66 29.63 5.86
C PHE A 521 4.41 29.56 7.37
N VAL A 522 3.14 29.61 7.75
CA VAL A 522 2.69 29.65 9.15
C VAL A 522 1.52 28.69 9.37
N ASP A 523 1.16 28.48 10.63
CA ASP A 523 -0.01 27.67 10.97
C ASP A 523 -1.31 28.43 10.68
N HIS A 524 -2.15 27.87 9.80
CA HIS A 524 -3.48 28.38 9.49
C HIS A 524 -4.59 27.72 10.32
N GLY A 525 -4.26 26.71 11.13
CA GLY A 525 -5.22 25.94 11.90
C GLY A 525 -5.96 24.88 11.07
N PRO A 526 -6.57 23.90 11.75
CA PRO A 526 -7.42 22.91 11.08
C PRO A 526 -8.72 23.55 10.56
N PRO A 527 -9.41 22.93 9.59
CA PRO A 527 -10.67 23.43 9.04
C PRO A 527 -11.84 23.18 10.01
N LEU A 528 -11.79 23.83 11.17
CA LEU A 528 -12.78 23.72 12.24
C LEU A 528 -13.43 25.09 12.49
N LEU A 529 -14.70 25.05 12.86
CA LEU A 529 -15.45 26.19 13.38
C LEU A 529 -15.00 26.52 14.82
N GLU A 530 -15.45 27.66 15.35
CA GLU A 530 -15.10 28.11 16.71
C GLU A 530 -15.53 27.13 17.81
N ASP A 531 -16.59 26.34 17.56
CA ASP A 531 -17.08 25.30 18.47
C ASP A 531 -16.31 23.97 18.36
N GLY A 532 -15.35 23.88 17.43
CA GLY A 532 -14.52 22.70 17.20
C GLY A 532 -15.11 21.69 16.21
N GLU A 533 -16.30 21.93 15.66
CA GLU A 533 -16.86 21.09 14.59
C GLU A 533 -16.19 21.35 13.24
N ILE A 534 -16.27 20.39 12.33
CA ILE A 534 -15.71 20.55 10.97
C ILE A 534 -16.43 21.67 10.21
N ASP A 535 -15.65 22.58 9.61
CA ASP A 535 -16.18 23.54 8.63
C ASP A 535 -16.50 22.82 7.31
N VAL A 536 -17.75 22.40 7.19
CA VAL A 536 -18.25 21.64 6.04
C VAL A 536 -18.15 22.42 4.73
N GLU A 537 -18.43 23.72 4.75
CA GLU A 537 -18.43 24.54 3.54
C GLU A 537 -17.00 24.83 3.08
N PHE A 538 -16.08 25.06 4.01
CA PHE A 538 -14.66 25.13 3.70
C PHE A 538 -14.16 23.84 3.06
N ILE A 539 -14.45 22.66 3.66
CA ILE A 539 -14.00 21.39 3.09
C ILE A 539 -14.59 21.15 1.70
N LYS A 540 -15.86 21.49 1.45
CA LYS A 540 -16.46 21.37 0.11
C LYS A 540 -15.80 22.28 -0.91
N ALA A 541 -15.41 23.49 -0.51
CA ALA A 541 -14.80 24.47 -1.42
C ALA A 541 -13.33 24.18 -1.72
N PHE A 542 -12.57 23.76 -0.71
CA PHE A 542 -11.11 23.62 -0.79
C PHE A 542 -10.64 22.17 -0.84
N GLY A 543 -11.48 21.19 -0.50
CA GLY A 543 -11.11 19.79 -0.40
C GLY A 543 -11.08 19.03 -1.73
N LEU A 544 -10.46 17.86 -1.69
CA LEU A 544 -10.43 16.87 -2.77
C LEU A 544 -11.74 16.10 -2.77
N LYS A 545 -12.57 16.33 -3.79
CA LYS A 545 -13.81 15.58 -4.00
C LYS A 545 -13.53 14.22 -4.67
N MET A 546 -14.06 13.16 -4.08
CA MET A 546 -13.92 11.80 -4.61
C MET A 546 -14.96 11.48 -5.66
N PRO A 547 -14.57 10.78 -6.74
CA PRO A 547 -15.53 10.38 -7.76
C PRO A 547 -16.49 9.34 -7.20
N GLU A 548 -17.67 9.24 -7.82
CA GLU A 548 -18.81 8.43 -7.38
C GLU A 548 -18.53 6.91 -7.29
N ASN A 549 -17.43 6.44 -7.86
CA ASN A 549 -17.01 5.04 -7.86
C ASN A 549 -15.53 4.86 -7.46
N GLY A 550 -14.88 5.90 -6.91
CA GLY A 550 -13.45 5.86 -6.59
C GLY A 550 -13.17 5.97 -5.11
N ILE A 551 -12.13 5.24 -4.68
CA ILE A 551 -11.62 5.21 -3.32
C ILE A 551 -10.23 5.84 -3.30
N LEU A 552 -10.00 6.81 -2.42
CA LEU A 552 -8.66 7.27 -2.11
C LEU A 552 -8.03 6.31 -1.12
N ALA A 553 -6.94 5.66 -1.53
CA ALA A 553 -6.18 4.82 -0.63
C ALA A 553 -4.70 5.18 -0.65
N LEU A 554 -4.14 5.42 0.54
CA LEU A 554 -2.74 5.78 0.72
C LEU A 554 -1.99 4.66 1.44
N GLY A 555 -0.67 4.62 1.25
CA GLY A 555 0.20 3.80 2.06
C GLY A 555 0.46 4.45 3.41
N ASP A 556 0.71 3.62 4.43
CA ASP A 556 1.12 4.14 5.75
C ASP A 556 2.56 4.71 5.72
N ASN A 557 3.38 4.26 4.76
CA ASN A 557 4.68 4.85 4.46
C ASN A 557 4.52 5.97 3.43
N TYR A 558 4.05 7.12 3.91
CA TYR A 558 3.68 8.27 3.09
C TYR A 558 4.81 8.77 2.18
N ALA A 559 6.07 8.67 2.60
CA ALA A 559 7.18 9.24 1.83
C ALA A 559 7.52 8.42 0.57
N ASN A 560 7.11 7.15 0.48
CA ASN A 560 7.47 6.28 -0.64
C ASN A 560 6.46 5.14 -0.79
N SER A 561 5.33 5.49 -1.38
CA SER A 561 4.25 4.56 -1.65
C SER A 561 3.69 4.87 -3.03
N SER A 562 3.66 3.87 -3.91
CA SER A 562 2.81 3.92 -5.10
C SER A 562 1.39 3.64 -4.62
N ASP A 563 0.64 4.72 -4.49
CA ASP A 563 -0.73 4.79 -3.96
C ASP A 563 -1.56 5.82 -4.75
N SER A 564 -2.73 6.20 -4.24
CA SER A 564 -3.62 7.10 -4.99
C SER A 564 -3.02 8.47 -5.32
N ARG A 565 -1.92 8.89 -4.69
CA ARG A 565 -1.20 10.12 -5.11
C ARG A 565 -0.51 9.98 -6.47
N ASP A 566 -0.14 8.75 -6.82
CA ASP A 566 0.53 8.37 -8.05
C ASP A 566 -0.49 8.02 -9.14
N PHE A 567 -1.30 6.98 -8.90
CA PHE A 567 -2.21 6.41 -9.92
C PHE A 567 -3.67 6.88 -9.83
N GLY A 568 -4.01 7.69 -8.82
CA GLY A 568 -5.35 8.24 -8.61
C GLY A 568 -6.33 7.37 -7.80
N PRO A 569 -7.61 7.76 -7.76
CA PRO A 569 -8.65 7.02 -7.05
C PRO A 569 -8.83 5.59 -7.60
N ILE A 570 -9.02 4.63 -6.71
CA ILE A 570 -9.18 3.22 -7.05
C ILE A 570 -10.65 2.93 -7.35
N PRO A 571 -11.01 2.39 -8.53
CA PRO A 571 -12.38 1.98 -8.81
C PRO A 571 -12.86 0.94 -7.79
N GLU A 572 -14.08 1.09 -7.24
CA GLU A 572 -14.65 0.14 -6.27
C GLU A 572 -14.68 -1.30 -6.81
N ASN A 573 -14.87 -1.46 -8.12
CA ASN A 573 -14.87 -2.75 -8.80
C ASN A 573 -13.53 -3.50 -8.73
N ASN A 574 -12.45 -2.80 -8.40
CA ASN A 574 -11.12 -3.38 -8.25
C ASN A 574 -10.90 -4.03 -6.88
N LEU A 575 -11.77 -3.77 -5.90
CA LEU A 575 -11.67 -4.36 -4.56
C LEU A 575 -11.66 -5.89 -4.61
N ARG A 576 -10.78 -6.50 -3.82
CA ARG A 576 -10.57 -7.96 -3.73
C ARG A 576 -10.71 -8.50 -2.32
N GLY A 577 -10.60 -7.67 -1.29
CA GLY A 577 -10.66 -8.12 0.10
C GLY A 577 -9.97 -7.17 1.06
N THR A 578 -9.75 -7.63 2.28
CA THR A 578 -9.00 -6.90 3.33
C THR A 578 -8.00 -7.85 3.99
N PRO A 579 -6.77 -7.41 4.31
CA PRO A 579 -5.87 -8.21 5.12
C PRO A 579 -6.45 -8.33 6.52
N SER A 580 -6.53 -9.53 7.09
CA SER A 580 -7.16 -9.78 8.38
C SER A 580 -6.18 -10.20 9.47
N PHE A 581 -5.01 -10.75 9.10
CA PHE A 581 -4.06 -11.32 10.05
C PHE A 581 -2.65 -11.43 9.44
N ILE A 582 -1.61 -11.13 10.22
CA ILE A 582 -0.22 -11.46 9.89
C ILE A 582 0.13 -12.78 10.56
N PHE A 583 0.40 -13.82 9.78
CA PHE A 583 0.73 -15.15 10.31
C PHE A 583 2.23 -15.49 10.27
N TRP A 584 3.04 -14.66 9.60
CA TRP A 584 4.49 -14.77 9.58
C TRP A 584 5.14 -13.39 9.37
N PRO A 585 6.26 -13.07 10.03
CA PRO A 585 7.01 -13.91 10.96
C PRO A 585 6.33 -14.05 12.32
N PHE A 586 6.67 -15.11 13.06
CA PHE A 586 6.32 -15.22 14.47
C PHE A 586 7.01 -14.11 15.27
N GLY A 587 6.38 -13.65 16.36
CA GLY A 587 6.91 -12.60 17.24
C GLY A 587 6.03 -11.35 17.23
N ARG A 588 6.63 -10.16 17.34
CA ARG A 588 5.90 -8.88 17.53
C ARG A 588 4.87 -8.58 16.45
N ARG A 589 5.11 -9.04 15.21
CA ARG A 589 4.22 -8.77 14.06
C ARG A 589 3.12 -9.81 13.89
N PHE A 590 3.19 -10.94 14.60
CA PHE A 590 2.16 -11.99 14.52
C PHE A 590 0.88 -11.52 15.21
N GLY A 591 -0.21 -11.38 14.47
CA GLY A 591 -1.47 -10.91 15.03
C GLY A 591 -2.36 -10.14 14.07
N THR A 592 -3.31 -9.41 14.66
CA THR A 592 -4.22 -8.51 13.95
C THR A 592 -3.52 -7.23 13.52
N LEU A 593 -4.06 -6.60 12.48
CA LEU A 593 -3.52 -5.37 11.90
C LEU A 593 -4.13 -4.13 12.56
N PRO A 594 -3.41 -2.99 12.59
CA PRO A 594 -3.90 -1.70 13.09
C PRO A 594 -4.94 -1.11 12.12
N GLN A 595 -6.20 -1.53 12.27
CA GLN A 595 -7.34 -1.10 11.45
C GLN A 595 -8.67 -1.37 12.17
N PRO A 596 -9.78 -0.73 11.73
CA PRO A 596 -11.11 -1.04 12.23
C PRO A 596 -11.49 -2.52 12.09
N ALA A 597 -12.19 -3.06 13.08
CA ALA A 597 -12.62 -4.45 13.08
C ALA A 597 -13.65 -4.75 11.98
N TYR A 598 -13.51 -5.91 11.35
CA TYR A 598 -14.50 -6.46 10.41
C TYR A 598 -15.28 -7.61 11.07
N PRO A 599 -16.61 -7.67 10.90
CA PRO A 599 -17.39 -8.73 11.52
C PRO A 599 -17.09 -10.07 10.84
N TRP A 600 -16.96 -11.11 11.65
CA TRP A 600 -16.71 -12.48 11.19
C TRP A 600 -17.93 -13.08 10.48
N PHE A 601 -19.14 -12.77 10.94
CA PHE A 601 -20.39 -13.24 10.35
C PHE A 601 -20.89 -12.22 9.33
N THR A 602 -20.85 -12.62 8.06
CA THR A 602 -21.30 -11.81 6.92
C THR A 602 -22.09 -12.73 6.00
N TRP A 603 -23.07 -12.18 5.25
CA TRP A 603 -23.78 -12.98 4.24
C TRP A 603 -22.83 -13.70 3.27
N PRO A 604 -21.79 -13.02 2.72
CA PRO A 604 -20.71 -13.68 2.00
C PRO A 604 -20.07 -14.88 2.73
N ASN A 605 -19.63 -14.68 3.98
CA ASN A 605 -18.99 -15.74 4.77
C ASN A 605 -19.94 -16.91 5.05
N MET A 606 -21.19 -16.60 5.44
CA MET A 606 -22.19 -17.61 5.74
C MET A 606 -22.51 -18.47 4.52
N ILE A 607 -22.62 -17.87 3.33
CA ILE A 607 -22.84 -18.63 2.09
C ILE A 607 -21.66 -19.59 1.84
N VAL A 608 -20.42 -19.11 1.96
CA VAL A 608 -19.23 -19.97 1.80
C VAL A 608 -19.23 -21.10 2.82
N TRP A 609 -19.57 -20.83 4.08
CA TRP A 609 -19.61 -21.83 5.14
C TRP A 609 -20.77 -22.83 4.99
N VAL A 610 -21.95 -22.39 4.56
CA VAL A 610 -23.09 -23.27 4.28
C VAL A 610 -22.79 -24.17 3.09
N ILE A 611 -22.15 -23.65 2.04
CA ILE A 611 -21.70 -24.46 0.91
C ILE A 611 -20.65 -25.49 1.38
N ALA A 612 -19.63 -25.06 2.11
CA ALA A 612 -18.61 -25.96 2.65
C ALA A 612 -19.22 -27.04 3.58
N GLY A 613 -20.11 -26.62 4.48
CA GLY A 613 -20.83 -27.49 5.40
C GLY A 613 -21.74 -28.48 4.68
N SER A 614 -22.48 -28.05 3.66
CA SER A 614 -23.35 -28.92 2.87
C SER A 614 -22.56 -29.96 2.07
N VAL A 615 -21.36 -29.61 1.56
CA VAL A 615 -20.44 -30.59 0.95
C VAL A 615 -20.00 -31.63 1.98
N ILE A 616 -19.62 -31.20 3.19
CA ILE A 616 -19.24 -32.13 4.28
C ILE A 616 -20.41 -33.05 4.63
N VAL A 617 -21.61 -32.50 4.81
CA VAL A 617 -22.83 -33.27 5.09
C VAL A 617 -23.15 -34.23 3.95
N ALA A 618 -23.06 -33.80 2.69
CA ALA A 618 -23.27 -34.67 1.53
C ALA A 618 -22.26 -35.82 1.51
N VAL A 619 -20.98 -35.55 1.78
CA VAL A 619 -19.94 -36.59 1.89
C VAL A 619 -20.26 -37.57 3.02
N ILE A 620 -20.69 -37.08 4.18
CA ILE A 620 -21.12 -37.90 5.32
C ILE A 620 -22.34 -38.76 4.95
N VAL A 621 -23.38 -38.16 4.37
CA VAL A 621 -24.61 -38.85 3.96
C VAL A 621 -24.32 -39.88 2.87
N ILE A 622 -23.51 -39.55 1.86
CA ILE A 622 -23.07 -40.50 0.83
C ILE A 622 -22.27 -41.64 1.47
N SER A 623 -21.38 -41.34 2.43
CA SER A 623 -20.62 -42.35 3.16
C SER A 623 -21.53 -43.28 3.97
N ILE A 624 -22.55 -42.74 4.65
CA ILE A 624 -23.55 -43.50 5.42
C ILE A 624 -24.46 -44.31 4.50
N ARG A 625 -25.00 -43.71 3.43
CA ARG A 625 -25.82 -44.40 2.41
C ARG A 625 -25.04 -45.53 1.75
N ASN A 626 -23.77 -45.29 1.43
CA ASN A 626 -22.86 -46.31 0.90
C ASN A 626 -22.51 -47.39 1.92
N ARG A 627 -22.80 -47.21 3.23
CA ARG A 627 -22.70 -48.24 4.28
C ARG A 627 -23.98 -49.07 4.45
N ARG A 628 -25.13 -48.61 3.95
CA ARG A 628 -26.45 -49.21 4.21
C ARG A 628 -27.18 -49.74 2.98
N ARG A 629 -26.53 -49.75 1.80
CA ARG A 629 -27.11 -50.29 0.55
C ARG A 629 -26.31 -51.46 0.01
N PRO A 630 -26.93 -52.45 -0.64
CA PRO A 630 -26.19 -53.44 -1.40
C PRO A 630 -25.39 -52.74 -2.51
N LEU A 631 -24.10 -53.03 -2.59
CA LEU A 631 -23.16 -52.50 -3.57
C LEU A 631 -23.00 -53.44 -4.77
N PHE A 632 -23.27 -54.73 -4.60
CA PHE A 632 -23.21 -55.72 -5.65
C PHE A 632 -24.64 -56.18 -6.00
N ARG A 633 -24.99 -56.09 -7.28
CA ARG A 633 -26.24 -56.65 -7.84
C ARG A 633 -25.87 -57.42 -9.09
N LYS A 634 -26.27 -58.68 -9.14
CA LYS A 634 -26.23 -59.49 -10.36
C LYS A 634 -27.05 -58.78 -11.44
N LYS A 635 -26.48 -58.60 -12.63
CA LYS A 635 -27.22 -58.13 -13.79
C LYS A 635 -27.85 -59.30 -14.50
#